data_AF-V5NKQ3-F1
#
_entry.id   AF-V5NKQ3-F1
#
_cell.length_a   1.000
_cell.length_b   1.000
_cell.length_c   1.000
_cell.angle_alpha   90.00
_cell.angle_beta   90.00
_cell.angle_gamma   90.00
#
_symmetry.space_group_name_H-M   'P 1'
#
loop_
_entity.id
_entity.type
_entity.pdbx_description
1 polymer ?
#
loop_
_entity_poly.entity_id
_entity_poly.type
_entity_poly.pdbx_seq_one_letter_code
_entity_poly.pdbx_strand_id
1 'polypeptide(L)'
;MTRLHSKRAMDYTAKHNELVRDEFFTEVNYNNIAEQWNEQFEKLLENKSRVKNCALHLVFSIDENCNEKNLKALELSVYQTLTNTLGYDYPFIMKLHTHQNNPHVHVIINKTNKITNKQLRFHSKDSCKEFYHTLRETFKDYLFANSKGELQYSNTPNIYRAIKDIETELDALEKQARNNKSFRHESYFYKVLGSATSQIESLKKRENALSDHLDSLKSLLEKTHWEKEKFTPPTNEKELNQQLKEIKWLNKETSSAV
;
A
#
# COMPACT_ATOMS: atom_id res chain seq x y z
N MET A 1 -9.59 -15.33 -4.06
CA MET A 1 -9.89 -16.70 -3.59
C MET A 1 -11.39 -16.96 -3.69
N THR A 2 -11.80 -18.13 -4.20
CA THR A 2 -13.21 -18.57 -4.14
C THR A 2 -13.62 -18.83 -2.70
N ARG A 3 -14.93 -18.93 -2.41
CA ARG A 3 -15.44 -19.27 -1.08
C ARG A 3 -14.74 -20.48 -0.45
N LEU A 4 -14.62 -21.58 -1.19
CA LEU A 4 -13.95 -22.80 -0.73
C LEU A 4 -12.47 -22.57 -0.42
N HIS A 5 -11.76 -21.84 -1.29
CA HIS A 5 -10.36 -21.52 -1.06
C HIS A 5 -10.18 -20.57 0.12
N SER A 6 -11.08 -19.60 0.31
CA SER A 6 -11.08 -18.71 1.47
C SER A 6 -11.25 -19.49 2.76
N LYS A 7 -12.22 -20.40 2.83
CA LYS A 7 -12.43 -21.26 4.01
C LYS A 7 -11.17 -22.06 4.35
N ARG A 8 -10.57 -22.72 3.35
CA ARG A 8 -9.33 -23.47 3.53
C ARG A 8 -8.15 -22.61 4.00
N ALA A 9 -8.01 -21.40 3.44
CA ALA A 9 -6.95 -20.47 3.83
C ALA A 9 -7.15 -19.94 5.26
N MET A 10 -8.40 -19.69 5.64
CA MET A 10 -8.80 -19.32 7.00
C MET A 10 -8.52 -20.46 7.98
N ASP A 11 -8.92 -21.69 7.67
CA ASP A 11 -8.68 -22.89 8.52
C ASP A 11 -7.18 -23.22 8.64
N TYR A 12 -6.37 -22.90 7.63
CA TYR A 12 -4.91 -23.02 7.69
C TYR A 12 -4.27 -21.91 8.56
N THR A 13 -4.85 -20.71 8.52
CA THR A 13 -4.34 -19.54 9.25
C THR A 13 -4.57 -19.66 10.75
N ALA A 14 -5.72 -20.20 11.17
CA ALA A 14 -6.05 -20.41 12.57
C ALA A 14 -6.86 -21.70 12.73
N LYS A 15 -6.52 -22.49 13.75
CA LYS A 15 -7.29 -23.70 14.07
C LYS A 15 -8.60 -23.32 14.76
N HIS A 16 -9.54 -24.27 14.79
CA HIS A 16 -10.80 -24.12 15.54
C HIS A 16 -10.53 -23.68 16.99
N ASN A 17 -11.31 -22.71 17.46
CA ASN A 17 -11.21 -22.10 18.80
C ASN A 17 -9.95 -21.27 19.07
N GLU A 18 -9.10 -21.02 18.07
CA GLU A 18 -8.00 -20.08 18.26
C GLU A 18 -8.49 -18.63 18.21
N LEU A 19 -7.78 -17.77 18.94
CA LEU A 19 -7.93 -16.32 18.85
C LEU A 19 -7.09 -15.79 17.69
N VAL A 20 -7.69 -14.87 16.93
CA VAL A 20 -7.06 -14.09 15.86
C VAL A 20 -7.23 -12.61 16.14
N ARG A 21 -6.40 -11.76 15.55
CA ARG A 21 -6.57 -10.30 15.63
C ARG A 21 -7.43 -9.82 14.47
N ASP A 22 -8.39 -8.95 14.76
CA ASP A 22 -9.24 -8.30 13.75
C ASP A 22 -8.71 -6.94 13.29
N GLU A 23 -9.47 -6.25 12.44
CA GLU A 23 -9.14 -4.91 11.97
C GLU A 23 -9.13 -3.82 13.04
N PHE A 24 -9.58 -4.09 14.27
CA PHE A 24 -9.49 -3.19 15.42
C PHE A 24 -8.39 -3.61 16.39
N PHE A 25 -7.51 -4.52 15.96
CA PHE A 25 -6.45 -5.11 16.77
C PHE A 25 -6.96 -5.86 18.00
N THR A 26 -8.22 -6.31 17.99
CA THR A 26 -8.87 -7.03 19.09
C THR A 26 -8.75 -8.53 18.88
N GLU A 27 -8.61 -9.29 19.97
CA GLU A 27 -8.66 -10.75 19.90
C GLU A 27 -10.11 -11.21 19.75
N VAL A 28 -10.38 -11.89 18.64
CA VAL A 28 -11.69 -12.43 18.31
C VAL A 28 -11.61 -13.93 18.07
N ASN A 29 -12.70 -14.62 18.36
CA ASN A 29 -12.79 -16.07 18.11
C ASN A 29 -12.86 -16.32 16.60
N TYR A 30 -11.92 -17.13 16.11
CA TYR A 30 -11.84 -17.51 14.70
C TYR A 30 -13.15 -18.05 14.13
N ASN A 31 -13.82 -18.96 14.85
CA ASN A 31 -15.01 -19.65 14.35
C ASN A 31 -16.14 -18.65 14.08
N ASN A 32 -16.33 -17.68 14.97
CA ASN A 32 -17.38 -16.67 14.84
C ASN A 32 -17.19 -15.84 13.55
N ILE A 33 -15.95 -15.41 13.28
CA ILE A 33 -15.64 -14.65 12.06
C ILE A 33 -15.77 -15.53 10.81
N ALA A 34 -15.28 -16.77 10.87
CA ALA A 34 -15.36 -17.71 9.76
C ALA A 34 -16.80 -18.03 9.36
N GLU A 35 -17.69 -18.23 10.33
CA GLU A 35 -19.12 -18.47 10.12
C GLU A 35 -19.79 -17.23 9.52
N GLN A 36 -19.60 -16.06 10.14
CA GLN A 36 -20.15 -14.79 9.64
C GLN A 36 -19.74 -14.50 8.19
N TRP A 37 -18.46 -14.68 7.86
CA TRP A 37 -17.96 -14.44 6.50
C TRP A 37 -18.48 -15.50 5.53
N ASN A 38 -18.60 -16.75 5.96
CA ASN A 38 -19.15 -17.81 5.13
C ASN A 38 -20.61 -17.52 4.72
N GLU A 39 -21.45 -17.11 5.67
CA GLU A 39 -22.83 -16.70 5.38
C GLU A 39 -22.90 -15.51 4.42
N GLN A 40 -22.03 -14.50 4.63
CA GLN A 40 -21.96 -13.35 3.73
C GLN A 40 -21.57 -13.79 2.31
N PHE A 41 -20.61 -14.71 2.19
CA PHE A 41 -20.17 -15.21 0.88
C PHE A 41 -21.25 -16.05 0.19
N GLU A 42 -22.04 -16.82 0.92
CA GLU A 42 -23.21 -17.56 0.40
C GLU A 42 -24.25 -16.60 -0.18
N LYS A 43 -24.67 -15.60 0.60
CA LYS A 43 -25.64 -14.57 0.16
C LYS A 43 -25.16 -13.83 -1.08
N LEU A 44 -23.86 -13.56 -1.20
CA LEU A 44 -23.28 -12.90 -2.38
C LEU A 44 -23.30 -13.80 -3.63
N LEU A 45 -23.10 -15.11 -3.47
CA LEU A 45 -23.12 -16.09 -4.56
C LEU A 45 -24.52 -16.30 -5.11
N GLU A 46 -25.52 -16.38 -4.23
CA GLU A 46 -26.95 -16.51 -4.59
C GLU A 46 -27.41 -15.32 -5.44
N ASN A 47 -27.04 -14.10 -5.03
CA ASN A 47 -27.44 -12.87 -5.72
C ASN A 47 -26.61 -12.55 -6.96
N LYS A 48 -25.34 -13.00 -7.03
CA LYS A 48 -24.40 -12.67 -8.10
C LYS A 48 -23.48 -13.85 -8.42
N SER A 49 -23.95 -14.77 -9.27
CA SER A 49 -23.23 -15.95 -9.79
C SER A 49 -21.77 -15.71 -10.25
N ARG A 50 -21.41 -14.50 -10.68
CA ARG A 50 -20.06 -14.15 -11.14
C ARG A 50 -19.05 -13.81 -10.04
N VAL A 51 -19.44 -13.76 -8.77
CA VAL A 51 -18.54 -13.43 -7.66
C VAL A 51 -17.65 -14.62 -7.31
N LYS A 52 -16.50 -14.73 -7.99
CA LYS A 52 -15.54 -15.83 -7.78
C LYS A 52 -14.43 -15.53 -6.76
N ASN A 53 -14.30 -14.28 -6.30
CA ASN A 53 -13.18 -13.83 -5.47
C ASN A 53 -13.64 -13.10 -4.19
N CYS A 54 -13.89 -13.87 -3.14
CA CYS A 54 -14.45 -13.42 -1.86
C CYS A 54 -13.40 -12.85 -0.90
N ALA A 55 -12.18 -13.39 -0.91
CA ALA A 55 -11.11 -12.96 -0.02
C ALA A 55 -9.74 -12.88 -0.71
N LEU A 56 -8.81 -12.19 -0.05
CA LEU A 56 -7.39 -12.11 -0.36
C LEU A 56 -6.59 -12.69 0.82
N HIS A 57 -5.58 -13.52 0.54
CA HIS A 57 -4.66 -14.05 1.54
C HIS A 57 -3.29 -13.42 1.31
N LEU A 58 -2.76 -12.77 2.34
CA LEU A 58 -1.43 -12.20 2.36
C LEU A 58 -0.61 -12.87 3.45
N VAL A 59 0.70 -12.94 3.24
CA VAL A 59 1.66 -13.42 4.23
C VAL A 59 2.78 -12.41 4.32
N PHE A 60 3.03 -11.92 5.52
CA PHE A 60 4.13 -11.02 5.84
C PHE A 60 5.15 -11.79 6.67
N SER A 61 6.42 -11.72 6.32
CA SER A 61 7.48 -12.46 7.01
C SER A 61 8.72 -11.61 7.15
N ILE A 62 9.50 -11.86 8.19
CA ILE A 62 10.83 -11.28 8.39
C ILE A 62 11.85 -12.41 8.51
N ASP A 63 13.08 -12.14 8.07
CA ASP A 63 14.18 -13.11 8.14
C ASP A 63 14.95 -12.92 9.44
N GLU A 64 14.24 -13.11 10.57
CA GLU A 64 14.73 -12.82 11.90
C GLU A 64 14.37 -13.92 12.89
N ASN A 65 15.11 -14.01 14.00
CA ASN A 65 14.79 -14.94 15.07
C ASN A 65 13.42 -14.63 15.72
N CYS A 66 12.70 -15.69 16.11
CA CYS A 66 11.44 -15.65 16.85
C CYS A 66 11.63 -15.20 18.32
N ASN A 67 12.01 -13.95 18.56
CA ASN A 67 12.02 -13.34 19.89
C ASN A 67 10.83 -12.38 20.07
N GLU A 68 10.43 -12.14 21.32
CA GLU A 68 9.23 -11.34 21.65
C GLU A 68 9.22 -9.95 21.01
N LYS A 69 10.39 -9.29 20.96
CA LYS A 69 10.54 -7.97 20.35
C LYS A 69 10.23 -8.00 18.85
N ASN A 70 10.83 -8.93 18.12
CA ASN A 70 10.63 -9.09 16.68
C ASN A 70 9.19 -9.49 16.36
N LEU A 71 8.60 -10.37 17.18
CA LEU A 71 7.22 -10.81 17.04
C LEU A 71 6.24 -9.63 17.22
N LYS A 72 6.43 -8.81 18.27
CA LYS A 72 5.61 -7.61 18.52
C LYS A 72 5.76 -6.58 17.41
N ALA A 73 7.00 -6.33 16.96
CA ALA A 73 7.25 -5.41 15.86
C ALA A 73 6.57 -5.90 14.57
N LEU A 74 6.71 -7.18 14.23
CA LEU A 74 6.09 -7.79 13.06
C LEU A 74 4.56 -7.67 13.11
N GLU A 75 3.93 -8.12 14.20
CA GLU A 75 2.47 -8.10 14.35
C GLU A 75 1.92 -6.67 14.26
N LEU A 76 2.51 -5.71 14.98
CA LEU A 76 2.07 -4.33 14.94
C LEU A 76 2.27 -3.69 13.56
N SER A 77 3.39 -3.96 12.89
CA SER A 77 3.66 -3.44 11.56
C SER A 77 2.68 -3.97 10.52
N VAL A 78 2.33 -5.25 10.57
CA VAL A 78 1.33 -5.82 9.65
C VAL A 78 -0.04 -5.16 9.87
N TYR A 79 -0.46 -5.00 11.12
CA TYR A 79 -1.71 -4.31 11.45
C TYR A 79 -1.74 -2.87 10.92
N GLN A 80 -0.69 -2.10 11.20
CA GLN A 80 -0.59 -0.70 10.76
C GLN A 80 -0.52 -0.57 9.23
N THR A 81 0.18 -1.47 8.54
CA THR A 81 0.20 -1.52 7.07
C THR A 81 -1.19 -1.71 6.49
N LEU A 82 -1.95 -2.67 7.01
CA LEU A 82 -3.28 -2.99 6.51
C LEU A 82 -4.26 -1.83 6.75
N THR A 83 -4.30 -1.30 7.96
CA THR A 83 -5.17 -0.16 8.30
C THR A 83 -4.81 1.11 7.53
N ASN A 84 -3.52 1.38 7.29
CA ASN A 84 -3.08 2.52 6.48
C ASN A 84 -3.47 2.36 5.00
N THR A 85 -3.39 1.15 4.46
CA THR A 85 -3.63 0.89 3.02
C THR A 85 -5.11 0.67 2.69
N LEU A 86 -5.85 -0.02 3.55
CA LEU A 86 -7.23 -0.44 3.32
C LEU A 86 -8.26 0.34 4.15
N GLY A 87 -7.82 1.07 5.17
CA GLY A 87 -8.71 1.64 6.20
C GLY A 87 -9.39 0.55 7.03
N TYR A 88 -10.51 0.91 7.66
CA TYR A 88 -11.38 -0.01 8.42
C TYR A 88 -12.56 -0.54 7.59
N ASP A 89 -12.59 -0.18 6.31
CA ASP A 89 -13.64 -0.44 5.33
C ASP A 89 -13.74 -1.91 4.93
N TYR A 90 -12.60 -2.61 4.92
CA TYR A 90 -12.48 -4.01 4.56
C TYR A 90 -12.10 -4.82 5.81
N PRO A 91 -12.96 -5.73 6.28
CA PRO A 91 -12.64 -6.57 7.43
C PRO A 91 -11.42 -7.44 7.13
N PHE A 92 -10.57 -7.66 8.12
CA PHE A 92 -9.46 -8.60 8.00
C PHE A 92 -9.22 -9.33 9.31
N ILE A 93 -8.68 -10.54 9.20
CA ILE A 93 -8.12 -11.27 10.34
C ILE A 93 -6.65 -11.53 10.10
N MET A 94 -5.86 -11.51 11.17
CA MET A 94 -4.44 -11.82 11.12
C MET A 94 -4.02 -12.75 12.26
N LYS A 95 -3.06 -13.62 11.98
CA LYS A 95 -2.50 -14.56 12.95
C LYS A 95 -0.99 -14.67 12.78
N LEU A 96 -0.27 -14.42 13.86
CA LEU A 96 1.17 -14.61 13.96
C LEU A 96 1.52 -16.10 14.15
N HIS A 97 2.39 -16.62 13.30
CA HIS A 97 2.95 -17.97 13.35
C HIS A 97 4.46 -17.91 13.56
N THR A 98 5.00 -18.83 14.37
CA THR A 98 6.42 -18.86 14.78
C THR A 98 7.14 -20.17 14.43
N HIS A 99 6.47 -21.10 13.75
CA HIS A 99 6.90 -22.50 13.63
C HIS A 99 7.95 -22.82 12.55
N GLN A 100 8.35 -21.88 11.70
CA GLN A 100 9.16 -22.17 10.49
C GLN A 100 10.50 -21.40 10.42
N ASN A 101 11.21 -21.26 11.54
CA ASN A 101 12.42 -20.45 11.75
C ASN A 101 12.23 -18.93 11.55
N ASN A 102 11.43 -18.53 10.57
CA ASN A 102 11.13 -17.13 10.26
C ASN A 102 9.69 -16.82 10.68
N PRO A 103 9.48 -15.85 11.58
CA PRO A 103 8.16 -15.48 12.03
C PRO A 103 7.40 -14.81 10.88
N HIS A 104 6.13 -15.18 10.76
CA HIS A 104 5.27 -14.69 9.71
C HIS A 104 3.84 -14.51 10.19
N VAL A 105 3.13 -13.59 9.55
CA VAL A 105 1.74 -13.29 9.85
C VAL A 105 0.90 -13.61 8.62
N HIS A 106 -0.03 -14.53 8.79
CA HIS A 106 -1.07 -14.79 7.81
C HIS A 106 -2.19 -13.78 7.99
N VAL A 107 -2.64 -13.18 6.88
CA VAL A 107 -3.71 -12.19 6.85
C VAL A 107 -4.75 -12.63 5.84
N ILE A 108 -6.01 -12.72 6.26
CA ILE A 108 -7.15 -12.91 5.36
C ILE A 108 -7.96 -11.63 5.34
N ILE A 109 -8.06 -11.00 4.17
CA ILE A 109 -8.89 -9.80 3.95
C ILE A 109 -10.20 -10.24 3.30
N ASN A 110 -11.31 -9.88 3.93
CA ASN A 110 -12.62 -9.94 3.30
C ASN A 110 -12.72 -8.82 2.28
N LYS A 111 -12.90 -9.19 1.01
CA LYS A 111 -12.92 -8.22 -0.09
C LYS A 111 -14.23 -7.45 -0.18
N THR A 112 -15.20 -7.68 0.70
CA THR A 112 -16.48 -6.97 0.69
C THR A 112 -16.40 -5.80 1.65
N ASN A 113 -16.55 -4.58 1.12
CA ASN A 113 -16.59 -3.37 1.93
C ASN A 113 -17.81 -3.39 2.87
N LYS A 114 -17.61 -3.12 4.16
CA LYS A 114 -18.65 -3.21 5.20
C LYS A 114 -19.84 -2.28 4.97
N ILE A 115 -19.60 -1.11 4.38
CA ILE A 115 -20.60 -0.05 4.24
C ILE A 115 -21.31 -0.18 2.90
N THR A 116 -20.55 -0.33 1.83
CA THR A 116 -21.06 -0.26 0.45
C THR A 116 -21.43 -1.62 -0.14
N ASN A 117 -21.03 -2.72 0.50
CA ASN A 117 -21.11 -4.09 -0.03
C ASN A 117 -20.43 -4.26 -1.41
N LYS A 118 -19.59 -3.30 -1.83
CA LYS A 118 -18.80 -3.40 -3.05
C LYS A 118 -17.57 -4.25 -2.80
N GLN A 119 -17.14 -4.96 -3.84
CA GLN A 119 -15.93 -5.76 -3.75
C GLN A 119 -14.68 -4.96 -4.07
N LEU A 120 -13.62 -5.17 -3.29
CA LEU A 120 -12.27 -4.76 -3.63
C LEU A 120 -11.87 -5.39 -4.97
N ARG A 121 -11.66 -4.55 -5.97
CA ARG A 121 -11.28 -4.96 -7.32
C ARG A 121 -10.19 -4.01 -7.82
N PHE A 122 -9.22 -4.60 -8.51
CA PHE A 122 -8.21 -3.85 -9.23
C PHE A 122 -8.76 -3.55 -10.62
N HIS A 123 -8.78 -2.28 -10.99
CA HIS A 123 -9.34 -1.81 -12.25
C HIS A 123 -8.34 -2.00 -13.41
N SER A 124 -7.05 -2.11 -13.09
CA SER A 124 -5.97 -2.36 -14.04
C SER A 124 -4.84 -3.18 -13.41
N LYS A 125 -3.95 -3.72 -14.25
CA LYS A 125 -2.70 -4.35 -13.78
C LYS A 125 -1.85 -3.37 -12.98
N ASP A 126 -1.79 -2.10 -13.38
CA ASP A 126 -1.03 -1.07 -12.69
C ASP A 126 -1.62 -0.80 -11.30
N SER A 127 -2.95 -0.69 -11.17
CA SER A 127 -3.58 -0.53 -9.85
C SER A 127 -3.29 -1.70 -8.89
N CYS A 128 -3.15 -2.91 -9.44
CA CYS A 128 -2.76 -4.09 -8.67
C CYS A 128 -1.29 -3.99 -8.25
N LYS A 129 -0.40 -3.59 -9.18
CA LYS A 129 1.02 -3.41 -8.91
C LYS A 129 1.27 -2.34 -7.84
N GLU A 130 0.61 -1.19 -7.96
CA GLU A 130 0.67 -0.09 -7.00
C GLU A 130 0.18 -0.53 -5.63
N PHE A 131 -0.94 -1.26 -5.55
CA PHE A 131 -1.43 -1.79 -4.27
C PHE A 131 -0.39 -2.65 -3.53
N TYR A 132 0.23 -3.61 -4.22
CA TYR A 132 1.27 -4.45 -3.59
C TYR A 132 2.57 -3.70 -3.34
N HIS A 133 2.89 -2.70 -4.17
CA HIS A 133 4.04 -1.83 -3.93
C HIS A 133 3.84 -1.01 -2.65
N THR A 134 2.70 -0.34 -2.51
CA THR A 134 2.34 0.40 -1.29
C THR A 134 2.39 -0.51 -0.06
N LEU A 135 1.77 -1.70 -0.10
CA LEU A 135 1.85 -2.64 1.03
C LEU A 135 3.30 -2.95 1.44
N ARG A 136 4.20 -3.18 0.47
CA ARG A 136 5.61 -3.48 0.76
C ARG A 136 6.36 -2.28 1.33
N GLU A 137 6.18 -1.10 0.76
CA GLU A 137 6.84 0.12 1.26
C GLU A 137 6.35 0.48 2.65
N THR A 138 5.02 0.51 2.84
CA THR A 138 4.40 0.83 4.13
C THR A 138 4.77 -0.21 5.21
N PHE A 139 4.82 -1.49 4.86
CA PHE A 139 5.28 -2.53 5.80
C PHE A 139 6.73 -2.34 6.22
N LYS A 140 7.62 -2.09 5.26
CA LYS A 140 9.03 -1.79 5.52
C LYS A 140 9.19 -0.60 6.47
N ASP A 141 8.44 0.49 6.23
CA ASP A 141 8.51 1.70 7.06
C ASP A 141 7.99 1.47 8.48
N TYR A 142 6.85 0.79 8.65
CA TYR A 142 6.34 0.46 9.98
C TYR A 142 7.24 -0.54 10.72
N LEU A 143 7.82 -1.51 10.02
CA LEU A 143 8.78 -2.46 10.61
C LEU A 143 10.02 -1.74 11.14
N PHE A 144 10.56 -0.79 10.39
CA PHE A 144 11.65 0.06 10.85
C PHE A 144 11.26 0.87 12.09
N ALA A 145 10.09 1.53 12.08
CA ALA A 145 9.63 2.33 13.21
C ALA A 145 9.37 1.48 14.47
N ASN A 146 8.63 0.38 14.35
CA ASN A 146 8.23 -0.47 15.48
C ASN A 146 9.39 -1.30 16.05
N SER A 147 10.43 -1.55 15.25
CA SER A 147 11.68 -2.16 15.74
C SER A 147 12.66 -1.16 16.36
N LYS A 148 12.29 0.14 16.43
CA LYS A 148 13.16 1.23 16.88
C LYS A 148 14.43 1.38 16.01
N GLY A 149 14.28 1.13 14.71
CA GLY A 149 15.32 1.30 13.71
C GLY A 149 16.21 0.07 13.47
N GLU A 150 15.96 -1.04 14.16
CA GLU A 150 16.82 -2.24 14.04
C GLU A 150 16.51 -3.08 12.80
N LEU A 151 15.24 -3.16 12.40
CA LEU A 151 14.81 -3.95 11.24
C LEU A 151 14.70 -3.04 10.01
N GLN A 152 15.83 -2.82 9.35
CA GLN A 152 15.92 -1.99 8.15
C GLN A 152 15.92 -2.83 6.87
N TYR A 153 14.72 -3.11 6.35
CA TYR A 153 14.55 -3.83 5.09
C TYR A 153 14.58 -2.86 3.90
N SER A 154 14.91 -3.37 2.71
CA SER A 154 14.85 -2.61 1.46
C SER A 154 14.10 -3.39 0.39
N ASN A 155 13.20 -2.70 -0.31
CA ASN A 155 12.51 -3.22 -1.49
C ASN A 155 13.24 -2.86 -2.79
N THR A 156 14.43 -2.26 -2.72
CA THR A 156 15.26 -2.03 -3.91
C THR A 156 15.46 -3.37 -4.62
N PRO A 157 15.09 -3.47 -5.91
CA PRO A 157 15.35 -4.68 -6.69
C PRO A 157 16.82 -5.03 -6.51
N ASN A 158 17.12 -6.29 -6.19
CA ASN A 158 18.49 -6.75 -6.17
C ASN A 158 19.07 -6.46 -7.57
N ILE A 159 19.95 -5.46 -7.66
CA ILE A 159 20.45 -4.95 -8.94
C ILE A 159 21.12 -6.09 -9.72
N TYR A 160 21.78 -7.02 -9.03
CA TYR A 160 22.33 -8.23 -9.64
C TYR A 160 21.26 -9.15 -10.23
N ARG A 161 20.10 -9.28 -9.56
CA ARG A 161 18.98 -10.05 -10.09
C ARG A 161 18.34 -9.35 -11.29
N ALA A 162 18.18 -8.03 -11.24
CA ALA A 162 17.68 -7.25 -12.36
C ALA A 162 18.63 -7.34 -13.57
N ILE A 163 19.94 -7.25 -13.35
CA ILE A 163 20.96 -7.46 -14.38
C ILE A 163 20.86 -8.87 -14.94
N LYS A 164 20.78 -9.90 -14.09
CA LYS A 164 20.67 -11.30 -14.53
C LYS A 164 19.39 -11.58 -15.32
N ASP A 165 18.27 -10.97 -14.94
CA ASP A 165 17.01 -11.08 -15.68
C ASP A 165 17.13 -10.40 -17.06
N ILE A 166 17.77 -9.24 -17.14
CA ILE A 166 18.10 -8.54 -18.41
C ILE A 166 19.02 -9.41 -19.28
N GLU A 167 20.07 -9.99 -18.70
CA GLU A 167 20.99 -10.90 -19.39
C GLU A 167 20.23 -12.11 -19.97
N THR A 168 19.32 -12.68 -19.19
CA THR A 168 18.50 -13.83 -19.62
C THR A 168 17.55 -13.45 -20.76
N GLU A 169 16.95 -12.26 -20.70
CA GLU A 169 16.06 -11.73 -21.74
C GLU A 169 16.84 -11.42 -23.03
N LEU A 170 18.04 -10.83 -22.92
CA LEU A 170 18.97 -10.63 -24.04
C LEU A 170 19.35 -11.97 -24.69
N ASP A 171 19.70 -12.98 -23.90
CA ASP A 171 20.12 -14.29 -24.38
C ASP A 171 18.98 -15.02 -25.10
N ALA A 172 17.74 -14.85 -24.63
CA ALA A 172 16.54 -15.33 -25.31
C ALA A 172 16.26 -14.60 -26.63
N LEU A 173 16.44 -13.28 -26.65
CA LEU A 173 16.30 -12.46 -27.86
C LEU A 173 17.37 -12.79 -28.90
N GLU A 174 18.62 -13.01 -28.48
CA GLU A 174 19.70 -13.45 -29.37
C GLU A 174 19.39 -14.81 -30.00
N LYS A 175 18.89 -15.77 -29.21
CA LYS A 175 18.47 -17.08 -29.73
C LYS A 175 17.31 -16.95 -30.71
N GLN A 176 16.34 -16.08 -30.44
CA GLN A 176 15.24 -15.79 -31.37
C GLN A 176 15.74 -15.12 -32.66
N ALA A 177 16.68 -14.18 -32.58
CA ALA A 177 17.26 -13.50 -33.72
C ALA A 177 18.08 -14.46 -34.60
N ARG A 178 18.88 -15.36 -34.00
CA ARG A 178 19.66 -16.38 -34.73
C ARG A 178 18.78 -17.39 -35.45
N ASN A 179 17.63 -17.73 -34.88
CA ASN A 179 16.70 -18.72 -35.45
C ASN A 179 15.76 -18.14 -36.53
N ASN A 180 15.77 -16.82 -36.77
CA ASN A 180 14.80 -16.16 -37.64
C ASN A 180 15.53 -15.39 -38.76
N LYS A 181 15.76 -16.02 -39.92
CA LYS A 181 16.47 -15.45 -41.09
C LYS A 181 15.81 -14.22 -41.74
N SER A 182 14.70 -13.71 -41.19
CA SER A 182 13.97 -12.52 -41.66
C SER A 182 13.68 -11.52 -40.53
N PHE A 183 14.53 -11.45 -39.51
CA PHE A 183 14.32 -10.47 -38.43
C PHE A 183 14.67 -9.05 -38.94
N ARG A 184 13.67 -8.22 -39.24
CA ARG A 184 13.86 -6.81 -39.65
C ARG A 184 14.31 -5.96 -38.46
N HIS A 185 15.63 -5.87 -38.26
CA HIS A 185 16.29 -5.23 -37.12
C HIS A 185 15.81 -3.78 -36.90
N GLU A 186 15.60 -3.01 -37.97
CA GLU A 186 15.17 -1.60 -37.87
C GLU A 186 13.85 -1.41 -37.12
N SER A 187 12.81 -2.19 -37.45
CA SER A 187 11.48 -2.02 -36.84
C SER A 187 11.49 -2.25 -35.31
N TYR A 188 12.39 -3.12 -34.84
CA TYR A 188 12.55 -3.41 -33.43
C TYR A 188 13.37 -2.33 -32.72
N PHE A 189 14.49 -1.88 -33.32
CA PHE A 189 15.28 -0.76 -32.79
C PHE A 189 14.44 0.51 -32.66
N TYR A 190 13.64 0.87 -33.67
CA TYR A 190 12.74 2.02 -33.60
C TYR A 190 11.68 1.90 -32.51
N LYS A 191 11.20 0.68 -32.22
CA LYS A 191 10.22 0.45 -31.16
C LYS A 191 10.82 0.57 -29.76
N VAL A 192 12.03 0.04 -29.57
CA VAL A 192 12.79 0.16 -28.30
C VAL A 192 13.21 1.62 -28.08
N LEU A 193 13.74 2.30 -29.09
CA LEU A 193 14.05 3.73 -29.05
C LEU A 193 12.81 4.57 -28.75
N GLY A 194 11.69 4.30 -29.41
CA GLY A 194 10.42 4.99 -29.16
C GLY A 194 9.97 4.82 -27.71
N SER A 195 9.98 3.58 -27.19
CA SER A 195 9.62 3.30 -25.79
C SER A 195 10.55 3.99 -24.80
N ALA A 196 11.87 3.95 -25.02
CA ALA A 196 12.83 4.63 -24.16
C ALA A 196 12.66 6.15 -24.19
N THR A 197 12.39 6.71 -25.37
CA THR A 197 12.15 8.16 -25.55
C THR A 197 10.88 8.59 -24.82
N SER A 198 9.79 7.83 -24.92
CA SER A 198 8.55 8.11 -24.20
C SER A 198 8.72 8.03 -22.67
N GLN A 199 9.53 7.08 -22.18
CA GLN A 199 9.85 6.99 -20.75
C GLN A 199 10.65 8.20 -20.28
N ILE A 200 11.66 8.64 -21.05
CA ILE A 200 12.45 9.85 -20.75
C ILE A 200 11.55 11.09 -20.72
N GLU A 201 10.64 11.23 -21.68
CA GLU A 201 9.72 12.37 -21.73
C GLU A 201 8.75 12.38 -20.54
N SER A 202 8.24 11.21 -20.14
CA SER A 202 7.40 11.07 -18.95
C SER A 202 8.15 11.44 -17.67
N LEU A 203 9.42 11.03 -17.54
CA LEU A 203 10.25 11.38 -16.39
C LEU A 203 10.54 12.88 -16.35
N LYS A 204 10.84 13.53 -17.49
CA LYS A 204 11.02 14.99 -17.57
C LYS A 204 9.76 15.76 -17.18
N LYS A 205 8.58 15.32 -17.61
CA LYS A 205 7.30 15.94 -17.18
C LYS A 205 7.11 15.85 -15.67
N ARG A 206 7.50 14.72 -15.06
CA ARG A 206 7.41 14.52 -13.62
C ARG A 206 8.43 15.35 -12.84
N GLU A 207 9.65 15.48 -13.36
CA GLU A 207 10.69 16.38 -12.83
C GLU A 207 10.21 17.83 -12.81
N ASN A 208 9.64 18.33 -13.92
CA ASN A 208 9.09 19.68 -13.99
C ASN A 208 7.94 19.90 -12.99
N ALA A 209 7.00 18.95 -12.91
CA ALA A 209 5.88 19.06 -11.96
C ALA A 209 6.35 19.08 -10.49
N LEU A 210 7.42 18.32 -10.16
CA LEU A 210 8.03 18.37 -8.83
C LEU A 210 8.76 19.70 -8.58
N SER A 211 9.40 20.26 -9.60
CA SER A 211 10.03 21.60 -9.52
C SER A 211 8.98 22.68 -9.25
N ASP A 212 7.87 22.68 -10.00
CA ASP A 212 6.76 23.63 -9.82
C ASP A 212 6.16 23.52 -8.42
N HIS A 213 5.99 22.29 -7.93
CA HIS A 213 5.47 22.05 -6.57
C HIS A 213 6.47 22.52 -5.50
N LEU A 214 7.77 22.39 -5.73
CA LEU A 214 8.81 22.86 -4.83
C LEU A 214 8.84 24.39 -4.77
N ASP A 215 8.63 25.08 -5.90
CA ASP A 215 8.53 26.54 -5.93
C ASP A 215 7.24 27.05 -5.26
N SER A 216 6.13 26.34 -5.43
CA SER A 216 4.88 26.63 -4.70
C SER A 216 5.07 26.51 -3.18
N LEU A 217 5.75 25.46 -2.71
CA LEU A 217 6.04 25.26 -1.29
C LEU A 217 6.98 26.34 -0.74
N LYS A 218 7.98 26.78 -1.50
CA LYS A 218 8.85 27.90 -1.11
C LYS A 218 8.07 29.20 -0.96
N SER A 219 7.18 29.51 -1.90
CA SER A 219 6.33 30.70 -1.82
C SER A 219 5.39 30.66 -0.61
N LEU A 220 4.83 29.48 -0.29
CA LEU A 220 4.00 29.29 0.91
C LEU A 220 4.81 29.48 2.20
N LEU A 221 6.05 28.99 2.22
CA LEU A 221 6.97 29.15 3.35
C LEU A 221 7.34 30.62 3.57
N GLU A 222 7.63 31.37 2.51
CA GLU A 222 7.91 32.81 2.59
C GLU A 222 6.69 33.58 3.10
N LYS A 223 5.49 33.26 2.60
CA LYS A 223 4.24 33.88 3.04
C LYS A 223 3.97 33.62 4.53
N THR A 224 4.15 32.39 4.98
CA THR A 224 3.97 32.03 6.40
C THR A 224 5.04 32.65 7.30
N HIS A 225 6.29 32.82 6.83
CA HIS A 225 7.33 33.53 7.56
C HIS A 225 6.99 35.03 7.71
N TRP A 226 6.55 35.68 6.63
CA TRP A 226 6.08 37.07 6.66
C TRP A 226 4.88 37.29 7.59
N GLU A 227 3.91 36.37 7.58
CA GLU A 227 2.75 36.40 8.48
C GLU A 227 3.17 36.23 9.96
N LYS A 228 4.18 35.41 10.22
CA LYS A 228 4.74 35.21 11.57
C LYS A 228 5.51 36.42 12.09
N GLU A 229 6.26 37.13 11.24
CA GLU A 229 6.96 38.37 11.61
C GLU A 229 6.02 39.54 11.89
N LYS A 230 4.86 39.60 11.22
CA LYS A 230 3.82 40.60 11.49
C LYS A 230 2.97 40.31 12.72
N PHE A 231 3.06 39.12 13.30
CA PHE A 231 2.26 38.73 14.45
C PHE A 231 2.82 39.36 15.73
N THR A 232 2.21 40.46 16.17
CA THR A 232 2.42 41.00 17.52
C THR A 232 1.40 40.38 18.48
N PRO A 233 1.83 39.85 19.64
CA PRO A 233 0.91 39.29 20.63
C PRO A 233 -0.10 40.35 21.08
N PRO A 234 -1.40 40.07 21.09
CA PRO A 234 -2.40 41.04 21.53
C PRO A 234 -2.21 41.33 23.02
N THR A 235 -2.19 42.61 23.38
CA THR A 235 -1.99 43.03 24.77
C THR A 235 -3.29 43.18 25.54
N ASN A 236 -4.43 43.15 24.85
CA ASN A 236 -5.76 43.24 25.43
C ASN A 236 -6.81 42.49 24.59
N GLU A 237 -7.98 42.26 25.20
CA GLU A 237 -9.08 41.49 24.61
C GLU A 237 -9.70 42.17 23.36
N LYS A 238 -9.57 43.49 23.23
CA LYS A 238 -10.06 44.24 22.07
C LYS A 238 -9.18 44.00 20.84
N GLU A 239 -7.86 44.03 21.01
CA GLU A 239 -6.89 43.67 19.96
C GLU A 239 -7.03 42.21 19.54
N LEU A 240 -7.19 41.29 20.49
CA LEU A 240 -7.40 39.88 20.19
C LEU A 240 -8.63 39.67 19.29
N ASN A 241 -9.75 40.31 19.62
CA ASN A 241 -10.98 40.21 18.83
C ASN A 241 -10.86 40.86 17.44
N GLN A 242 -9.99 41.86 17.28
CA GLN A 242 -9.72 42.49 15.99
C GLN A 242 -8.84 41.59 15.11
N GLN A 243 -7.75 41.04 15.65
CA GLN A 243 -6.89 40.08 14.96
C GLN A 243 -7.66 38.81 14.55
N LEU A 244 -8.56 38.31 15.40
CA LEU A 244 -9.42 37.15 15.07
C LEU A 244 -10.40 37.43 13.92
N LYS A 245 -10.85 38.68 13.75
CA LYS A 245 -11.69 39.08 12.61
C LYS A 245 -10.88 39.15 11.31
N GLU A 246 -9.66 39.67 11.35
CA GLU A 246 -8.75 39.70 10.21
C GLU A 246 -8.37 38.30 9.74
N ILE A 247 -8.04 37.37 10.66
CA ILE A 247 -7.75 35.97 10.34
C ILE A 247 -8.96 35.27 9.69
N LYS A 248 -10.18 35.52 10.19
CA LYS A 248 -11.41 34.99 9.58
C LYS A 248 -11.66 35.54 8.17
N TRP A 249 -11.29 36.80 7.92
CA TRP A 249 -11.42 37.43 6.61
C TRP A 249 -10.41 36.86 5.60
N LEU A 250 -9.14 36.72 6.00
CA LEU A 250 -8.08 36.13 5.18
C LEU A 250 -8.40 34.68 4.77
N ASN A 251 -8.89 33.85 5.69
CA ASN A 251 -9.28 32.46 5.40
C ASN A 251 -10.44 32.37 4.39
N LYS A 252 -11.30 33.39 4.34
CA LYS A 252 -12.42 33.46 3.41
C LYS A 252 -11.96 33.83 2.00
N GLU A 253 -10.97 34.71 1.86
CA GLU A 253 -10.37 35.04 0.56
C GLU A 253 -9.59 33.87 -0.03
N THR A 254 -8.79 33.14 0.76
CA THR A 254 -8.03 31.97 0.27
C THR A 254 -8.94 30.80 -0.15
N SER A 255 -10.12 30.66 0.45
CA SER A 255 -11.11 29.65 0.05
C SER A 255 -11.87 30.01 -1.23
N SER A 256 -11.71 31.25 -1.71
CA SER A 256 -12.38 31.77 -2.92
C SER A 256 -11.47 31.77 -4.16
N ALA A 257 -10.20 31.39 -3.99
CA ALA A 257 -9.16 31.43 -5.02
C ALA A 257 -8.63 30.04 -5.44
N VAL A 258 -9.32 28.96 -5.05
CA VAL A 258 -9.08 27.56 -5.48
C VAL A 258 -10.22 27.10 -6.37
#